data_AF-A0A1V6RDS5-F1
#
_entry.id   AF-A0A1V6RDS5-F1
#
_cell.length_a   1.000
_cell.length_b   1.000
_cell.length_c   1.000
_cell.angle_alpha   90.00
_cell.angle_beta   90.00
_cell.angle_gamma   90.00
#
_symmetry.space_group_name_H-M   'P 1'
#
loop_
_entity.id
_entity.type
_entity.pdbx_description
1 polymer ?
#
loop_
_entity_poly.entity_id
_entity_poly.type
_entity_poly.pdbx_seq_one_letter_code
_entity_poly.pdbx_strand_id
1 'polypeptide(L)'
;MQVRDLVNIIAIDTQPTTNSRIVHRVKAIRGSSEDQIELAKLAFADGFQAYESVLVKQAGEGTYSFGDTVSMADVILVPTVDQALLYRMDLDFVPNIKRIHSVLKELEALKAADWRNQGDIQEKFRIQAA
;
A
#
# COMPACT_ATOMS: atom_id res chain seq x y z
N MET A 1 -7.77 1.20 20.35
CA MET A 1 -7.10 1.40 19.05
C MET A 1 -8.07 2.10 18.13
N GLN A 2 -7.62 3.09 17.37
CA GLN A 2 -8.48 3.90 16.51
C GLN A 2 -8.01 3.82 15.06
N VAL A 3 -8.88 4.11 14.11
CA VAL A 3 -8.55 4.26 12.68
C VAL A 3 -7.30 5.12 12.48
N ARG A 4 -7.13 6.17 13.30
CA ARG A 4 -5.98 7.08 13.25
C ARG A 4 -4.63 6.38 13.47
N ASP A 5 -4.57 5.34 14.29
CA ASP A 5 -3.31 4.64 14.59
C ASP A 5 -2.78 3.95 13.32
N LEU A 6 -3.66 3.22 12.63
CA LEU A 6 -3.39 2.62 11.33
C LEU A 6 -3.06 3.67 10.27
N VAL A 7 -3.76 4.81 10.32
CA VAL A 7 -3.52 5.92 9.39
C VAL A 7 -2.09 6.45 9.52
N ASN A 8 -1.61 6.65 10.76
CA ASN A 8 -0.29 7.20 11.01
C ASN A 8 0.84 6.27 10.55
N ILE A 9 0.70 4.95 10.75
CA ILE A 9 1.71 3.97 10.29
C ILE A 9 1.99 4.15 8.79
N ILE A 10 0.93 4.28 7.98
CA ILE A 10 1.09 4.43 6.53
C ILE A 10 1.47 5.86 6.16
N ALA A 11 0.70 6.86 6.61
CA ALA A 11 0.83 8.24 6.12
C ALA A 11 2.09 8.96 6.63
N ILE A 12 2.57 8.59 7.83
CA ILE A 12 3.70 9.28 8.48
C ILE A 12 4.97 8.44 8.42
N ASP A 13 4.87 7.13 8.71
CA ASP A 13 6.08 6.31 8.87
C ASP A 13 6.47 5.60 7.57
N THR A 14 5.48 5.24 6.73
CA THR A 14 5.72 4.44 5.50
C THR A 14 5.83 5.31 4.24
N GLN A 15 4.79 6.08 3.90
CA GLN A 15 4.70 6.78 2.62
C GLN A 15 5.81 7.83 2.42
N PRO A 16 6.23 8.61 3.44
CA PRO A 16 7.28 9.59 3.25
C PRO A 16 8.64 8.97 2.89
N THR A 17 8.94 7.77 3.39
CA THR A 17 10.19 7.06 3.12
C THR A 17 10.17 6.34 1.76
N THR A 18 9.00 5.87 1.32
CA THR A 18 8.81 5.22 0.01
C THR A 18 8.50 6.19 -1.14
N ASN A 19 8.33 7.48 -0.84
CA ASN A 19 8.06 8.51 -1.84
C ASN A 19 9.12 8.53 -2.95
N SER A 20 8.69 8.59 -4.22
CA SER A 20 9.57 8.60 -5.39
C SER A 20 10.69 9.65 -5.30
N ARG A 21 10.42 10.83 -4.74
CA ARG A 21 11.42 11.88 -4.52
C ARG A 21 12.53 11.43 -3.59
N ILE A 22 12.23 10.64 -2.56
CA ILE A 22 13.20 10.16 -1.58
C ILE A 22 14.01 8.99 -2.15
N VAL A 23 13.35 7.99 -2.74
CA VAL A 23 14.06 6.85 -3.35
C VAL A 23 14.95 7.27 -4.51
N HIS A 24 14.53 8.25 -5.33
CA HIS A 24 15.39 8.80 -6.39
C HIS A 24 16.60 9.56 -5.84
N ARG A 25 16.49 10.21 -4.67
CA ARG A 25 17.65 10.82 -4.00
C ARG A 25 18.66 9.77 -3.56
N VAL A 26 18.19 8.62 -3.08
CA VAL A 26 19.06 7.49 -2.71
C VAL A 26 19.83 7.00 -3.92
N LYS A 27 19.15 6.79 -5.06
CA LYS A 27 19.81 6.48 -6.33
C LYS A 27 20.84 7.55 -6.73
N ALA A 28 20.51 8.83 -6.61
CA ALA A 28 21.44 9.91 -6.96
C ALA A 28 22.70 9.95 -6.08
N ILE A 29 22.57 9.65 -4.78
CA ILE A 29 23.68 9.61 -3.83
C ILE A 29 24.53 8.35 -4.01
N ARG A 30 23.89 7.21 -4.26
CA ARG A 30 24.54 5.89 -4.29
C ARG A 30 24.99 5.45 -5.69
N GLY A 31 24.45 6.06 -6.73
CA GLY A 31 24.66 5.66 -8.12
C GLY A 31 23.96 4.34 -8.52
N SER A 32 23.22 3.72 -7.62
CA SER A 32 22.63 2.38 -7.79
C SER A 32 21.11 2.44 -7.87
N SER A 33 20.53 1.80 -8.90
CA SER A 33 19.07 1.63 -8.98
C SER A 33 18.58 0.48 -8.10
N GLU A 34 19.47 -0.39 -7.63
CA GLU A 34 19.16 -1.50 -6.73
C GLU A 34 18.96 -0.97 -5.31
N ASP A 35 19.85 -0.10 -4.83
CA ASP A 35 19.78 0.50 -3.48
C ASP A 35 18.45 1.26 -3.26
N GLN A 36 17.94 1.97 -4.27
CA GLN A 36 16.64 2.66 -4.16
C GLN A 36 15.46 1.67 -4.08
N ILE A 37 15.54 0.53 -4.77
CA ILE A 37 14.48 -0.50 -4.79
C ILE A 37 14.52 -1.23 -3.45
N GLU A 38 15.71 -1.59 -2.98
CA GLU A 38 15.90 -2.24 -1.69
C GLU A 38 15.40 -1.38 -0.54
N LEU A 39 15.74 -0.08 -0.52
CA LEU A 39 15.23 0.85 0.48
C LEU A 39 13.69 0.90 0.47
N ALA A 40 13.07 1.03 -0.71
CA ALA A 40 11.62 1.05 -0.81
C ALA A 40 10.99 -0.23 -0.26
N LYS A 41 11.54 -1.40 -0.61
CA LYS A 41 11.06 -2.70 -0.15
C LYS A 41 11.18 -2.86 1.37
N LEU A 42 12.30 -2.45 1.95
CA LEU A 42 12.50 -2.48 3.41
C LEU A 42 11.48 -1.56 4.11
N ALA A 43 11.32 -0.33 3.63
CA ALA A 43 10.37 0.63 4.21
C ALA A 43 8.91 0.15 4.14
N PHE A 44 8.50 -0.46 3.01
CA PHE A 44 7.18 -1.10 2.91
C PHE A 44 7.05 -2.28 3.87
N ALA A 45 8.07 -3.14 3.96
CA ALA A 45 8.03 -4.31 4.84
C ALA A 45 7.86 -3.88 6.30
N ASP A 46 8.62 -2.88 6.76
CA ASP A 46 8.52 -2.34 8.12
C ASP A 46 7.12 -1.78 8.40
N GLY A 47 6.60 -0.95 7.50
CA GLY A 47 5.26 -0.37 7.61
C GLY A 47 4.15 -1.42 7.62
N PHE A 48 4.23 -2.40 6.73
CA PHE A 48 3.24 -3.47 6.65
C PHE A 48 3.30 -4.43 7.84
N GLN A 49 4.49 -4.77 8.33
CA GLN A 49 4.62 -5.58 9.56
C GLN A 49 4.02 -4.85 10.77
N ALA A 50 4.26 -3.54 10.89
CA ALA A 50 3.65 -2.73 11.94
C ALA A 50 2.11 -2.74 11.82
N TYR A 51 1.58 -2.48 10.63
CA TYR A 51 0.14 -2.48 10.36
C TYR A 51 -0.51 -3.85 10.61
N GLU A 52 0.10 -4.93 10.12
CA GLU A 52 -0.36 -6.31 10.32
C GLU A 52 -0.38 -6.68 11.80
N SER A 53 0.66 -6.28 12.57
CA SER A 53 0.70 -6.54 14.02
C SER A 53 -0.45 -5.87 14.77
N VAL A 54 -0.92 -4.73 14.25
CA VAL A 54 -2.04 -3.98 14.79
C VAL A 54 -3.36 -4.68 14.44
N LEU A 55 -3.51 -5.18 13.21
CA LEU A 55 -4.67 -5.99 12.77
C LEU A 55 -4.78 -7.30 13.59
N VAL A 56 -3.68 -8.02 13.79
CA VAL A 56 -3.66 -9.29 14.54
C VAL A 56 -4.11 -9.09 16.00
N LYS A 57 -3.69 -7.99 16.63
CA LYS A 57 -4.10 -7.65 18.01
C LYS A 57 -5.60 -7.41 18.15
N GLN A 58 -6.30 -7.10 17.06
CA GLN A 58 -7.76 -6.96 17.04
C GLN A 58 -8.53 -8.26 16.76
N ALA A 59 -7.85 -9.41 16.81
CA ALA A 59 -8.47 -10.73 16.67
C ALA A 59 -9.33 -10.92 15.41
N GLY A 60 -8.96 -10.29 14.28
CA GLY A 60 -9.56 -10.57 12.97
C GLY A 60 -11.05 -10.21 12.84
N GLU A 61 -11.60 -9.42 13.76
CA GLU A 61 -12.98 -8.94 13.68
C GLU A 61 -13.07 -7.80 12.65
N GLY A 62 -13.37 -8.17 11.40
CA GLY A 62 -13.71 -7.20 10.38
C GLY A 62 -13.35 -7.61 8.97
N THR A 63 -14.24 -7.24 8.06
CA THR A 63 -14.04 -7.36 6.61
C THR A 63 -12.87 -6.48 6.13
N TYR A 64 -12.71 -5.29 6.73
CA TYR A 64 -11.75 -4.24 6.36
C TYR A 64 -10.69 -4.02 7.45
N SER A 65 -9.89 -2.96 7.33
CA SER A 65 -8.84 -2.63 8.31
C SER A 65 -9.36 -2.27 9.70
N PHE A 66 -10.63 -1.86 9.82
CA PHE A 66 -11.26 -1.59 11.12
C PHE A 66 -12.76 -1.95 11.07
N GLY A 67 -13.09 -3.18 11.49
CA GLY A 67 -14.46 -3.69 11.45
C GLY A 67 -15.00 -3.92 10.04
N ASP A 68 -16.31 -3.74 9.87
CA ASP A 68 -17.04 -4.10 8.62
C ASP A 68 -17.43 -2.88 7.75
N THR A 69 -16.88 -1.71 8.04
CA THR A 69 -17.09 -0.50 7.22
C THR A 69 -15.77 0.08 6.75
N VAL A 70 -15.70 0.45 5.47
CA VAL A 70 -14.53 1.13 4.89
C VAL A 70 -14.25 2.41 5.66
N SER A 71 -12.98 2.58 6.04
CA SER A 71 -12.49 3.70 6.85
C SER A 71 -11.33 4.40 6.15
N MET A 72 -10.84 5.50 6.75
CA MET A 72 -9.64 6.17 6.25
C MET A 72 -8.41 5.25 6.24
N ALA A 73 -8.35 4.25 7.13
CA ALA A 73 -7.25 3.29 7.16
C ALA A 73 -7.19 2.46 5.88
N ASP A 74 -8.34 2.12 5.29
CA ASP A 74 -8.45 1.38 4.03
C ASP A 74 -8.09 2.25 2.83
N VAL A 75 -8.60 3.49 2.83
CA VAL A 75 -8.39 4.47 1.74
C VAL A 75 -6.91 4.73 1.50
N ILE A 76 -6.10 4.79 2.57
CA ILE A 76 -4.65 5.00 2.42
C ILE A 76 -3.87 3.70 2.24
N LEU A 77 -4.39 2.56 2.72
CA LEU A 77 -3.72 1.27 2.62
C LEU A 77 -3.68 0.81 1.16
N VAL A 78 -4.81 0.90 0.45
CA VAL A 78 -4.94 0.44 -0.95
C VAL A 78 -3.86 1.01 -1.88
N PRO A 79 -3.67 2.33 -2.00
CA PRO A 79 -2.63 2.88 -2.88
C PRO A 79 -1.22 2.52 -2.40
N THR A 80 -1.01 2.35 -1.09
CA THR A 80 0.30 1.97 -0.55
C THR A 80 0.65 0.52 -0.92
N VAL A 81 -0.33 -0.39 -0.84
CA VAL A 81 -0.19 -1.77 -1.30
C VAL A 81 0.00 -1.84 -2.81
N ASP A 82 -0.79 -1.10 -3.59
CA ASP A 82 -0.62 -1.02 -5.05
C ASP A 82 0.80 -0.54 -5.42
N GLN A 83 1.36 0.42 -4.66
CA GLN A 83 2.74 0.87 -4.86
C GLN A 83 3.76 -0.22 -4.54
N ALA A 84 3.61 -0.95 -3.43
CA ALA A 84 4.49 -2.07 -3.09
C ALA A 84 4.46 -3.18 -4.15
N LEU A 85 3.29 -3.46 -4.74
CA LEU A 85 3.14 -4.40 -5.85
C LEU A 85 3.88 -3.93 -7.11
N LEU A 86 3.92 -2.63 -7.39
CA LEU A 86 4.75 -2.07 -8.48
C LEU A 86 6.25 -2.30 -8.25
N TYR A 87 6.70 -2.35 -6.98
CA TYR A 87 8.06 -2.76 -6.60
C TYR A 87 8.26 -4.27 -6.60
N ARG A 88 7.28 -5.07 -7.05
CA ARG A 88 7.30 -6.53 -7.11
C ARG A 88 7.54 -7.16 -5.73
N MET A 89 6.93 -6.60 -4.69
CA MET A 89 6.90 -7.23 -3.37
C MET A 89 5.83 -8.31 -3.32
N ASP A 90 6.16 -9.43 -2.68
CA ASP A 90 5.17 -10.41 -2.24
C ASP A 90 4.60 -9.97 -0.88
N LEU A 91 3.33 -10.25 -0.63
CA LEU A 91 2.59 -9.85 0.56
C LEU A 91 2.26 -11.04 1.48
N ASP A 92 2.81 -12.22 1.22
CA ASP A 92 2.58 -13.44 2.02
C ASP A 92 2.98 -13.28 3.50
N PHE A 93 3.88 -12.34 3.82
CA PHE A 93 4.27 -12.01 5.19
C PHE A 93 3.25 -11.14 5.96
N VAL A 94 2.22 -10.62 5.27
CA VAL A 94 1.13 -9.79 5.82
C VAL A 94 -0.24 -10.25 5.30
N PRO A 95 -0.69 -11.45 5.70
CA PRO A 95 -1.88 -12.08 5.12
C PRO A 95 -3.18 -11.28 5.34
N ASN A 96 -3.34 -10.54 6.44
CA ASN A 96 -4.53 -9.72 6.64
C ASN A 96 -4.55 -8.51 5.71
N ILE A 97 -3.43 -7.81 5.55
CA ILE A 97 -3.30 -6.73 4.56
C ILE A 97 -3.62 -7.25 3.15
N LYS A 98 -3.04 -8.41 2.77
CA LYS A 98 -3.31 -9.04 1.47
C LYS A 98 -4.80 -9.36 1.27
N ARG A 99 -5.47 -9.92 2.30
CA ARG A 99 -6.91 -10.20 2.27
C ARG A 99 -7.74 -8.92 2.15
N ILE A 100 -7.47 -7.92 2.98
CA ILE A 100 -8.21 -6.65 3.02
C ILE A 100 -8.08 -5.93 1.68
N HIS A 101 -6.86 -5.85 1.15
CA HIS A 101 -6.61 -5.25 -0.17
C HIS A 101 -7.44 -5.95 -1.26
N SER A 102 -7.41 -7.28 -1.32
CA SER A 102 -8.20 -8.06 -2.28
C SER A 102 -9.70 -7.73 -2.20
N VAL A 103 -10.27 -7.73 -0.99
CA VAL A 103 -11.69 -7.38 -0.78
C VAL A 103 -11.99 -5.94 -1.20
N LEU A 104 -11.13 -4.99 -0.86
CA LEU A 104 -11.28 -3.58 -1.22
C LEU A 104 -11.22 -3.36 -2.74
N LYS A 105 -10.36 -4.09 -3.45
CA LYS A 105 -10.25 -4.00 -4.92
C LYS A 105 -11.49 -4.51 -5.66
N GLU A 106 -12.41 -5.21 -4.98
CA GLU A 106 -13.69 -5.59 -5.57
C GLU A 106 -14.75 -4.49 -5.53
N LEU A 107 -14.57 -3.45 -4.71
CA LEU A 107 -15.53 -2.35 -4.60
C LEU A 107 -15.47 -1.47 -5.86
N GLU A 108 -16.63 -1.19 -6.46
CA GLU A 108 -16.74 -0.35 -7.68
C GLU A 108 -16.09 1.02 -7.50
N ALA A 109 -16.22 1.64 -6.31
CA ALA A 109 -15.58 2.91 -6.01
C ALA A 109 -14.03 2.83 -6.10
N LEU A 110 -13.43 1.72 -5.67
CA LEU A 110 -11.98 1.53 -5.71
C LEU A 110 -11.48 0.99 -7.06
N LYS A 111 -12.32 0.26 -7.81
CA LYS A 111 -12.07 -0.05 -9.22
C LYS A 111 -12.00 1.23 -10.05
N ALA A 112 -12.97 2.14 -9.86
CA ALA A 112 -12.99 3.44 -10.53
C ALA A 112 -11.81 4.33 -10.12
N ALA A 113 -11.37 4.26 -8.85
CA ALA A 113 -10.22 5.03 -8.34
C ALA A 113 -8.84 4.41 -8.66
N ASP A 114 -8.78 3.24 -9.31
CA ASP A 114 -7.51 2.63 -9.68
C ASP A 114 -6.72 3.56 -10.62
N TRP A 115 -5.42 3.72 -10.37
CA TRP A 115 -4.54 4.60 -11.14
C TRP A 115 -4.52 4.25 -12.64
N ARG A 116 -4.80 3.00 -13.01
CA ARG A 116 -4.87 2.54 -14.40
C ARG A 116 -6.15 2.95 -15.14
N ASN A 117 -7.17 3.39 -14.41
CA ASN A 117 -8.46 3.80 -14.95
C ASN A 117 -8.63 5.33 -15.02
N GLN A 118 -7.58 6.09 -14.67
CA GLN A 118 -7.63 7.56 -14.68
C GLN A 118 -7.40 8.13 -16.09
N GLY A 119 -7.95 9.32 -16.36
CA GLY A 119 -7.92 9.92 -17.71
C GLY A 119 -6.52 10.29 -18.21
N ASP A 120 -5.59 10.56 -17.30
CA ASP A 120 -4.21 10.99 -17.55
C ASP A 120 -3.21 9.82 -17.67
N ILE A 121 -3.67 8.58 -17.51
CA ILE A 121 -2.80 7.41 -17.58
C ILE A 121 -2.25 7.21 -19.00
N GLN A 122 -0.97 6.85 -19.09
CA GLN A 122 -0.36 6.47 -20.37
C GLN A 122 -1.01 5.18 -20.89
N GLU A 123 -1.31 5.13 -22.19
CA GLU A 123 -2.03 4.01 -22.83
C GLU A 123 -1.40 2.63 -22.53
N LYS A 124 -0.06 2.55 -22.47
CA LYS A 124 0.67 1.31 -22.16
C LYS A 124 0.38 0.72 -20.77
N PHE A 125 -0.22 1.50 -19.87
CA PHE A 125 -0.57 1.10 -18.52
C PHE A 125 -2.07 0.96 -18.30
N ARG A 126 -2.91 1.26 -19.30
CA ARG A 126 -4.36 1.05 -19.19
C ARG A 126 -4.66 -0.43 -19.06
N ILE A 127 -5.61 -0.75 -18.18
CA ILE A 127 -6.23 -2.07 -18.17
C ILE A 127 -6.98 -2.17 -19.50
N GLN A 128 -6.57 -3.08 -20.39
CA GLN A 128 -7.40 -3.41 -21.54
C GLN A 128 -8.69 -4.00 -20.99
N ALA A 129 -9.82 -3.36 -21.26
CA ALA A 129 -11.12 -3.93 -20.98
C ALA A 129 -11.19 -5.28 -21.73
N ALA A 130 -11.38 -6.36 -20.98
CA ALA A 130 -11.63 -7.68 -21.54
C ALA A 130 -12.96 -7.71 -22.29
#